data_AF-A0A2U9NLL5-F1
#
_entry.id   AF-A0A2U9NLL5-F1
#
_cell.length_a   1.000
_cell.length_b   1.000
_cell.length_c   1.000
_cell.angle_alpha   90.00
_cell.angle_beta   90.00
_cell.angle_gamma   90.00
#
_symmetry.space_group_name_H-M   'P 1'
#
loop_
_entity.id
_entity.type
_entity.pdbx_description
1 polymer ?
#
loop_
_entity_poly.entity_id
_entity_poly.type
_entity_poly.pdbx_seq_one_letter_code
_entity_poly.pdbx_strand_id
1 'polypeptide(L)'
;MQQKLKEFHQLLTDTRTAWNDIHQRRFGPIDVATAPAPIESPLPLQLIIPSLFQTQVQEYHLSQRSREALQRTLDALMSDYVHQFEDSCYNLAQISQLRSQLPTVVGKLRKSLQDHFENNGLPKLLKKVQEYAEKYPPRPSTPPPAPRQSSIPAYEA
;
A
#
# COMPACT_ATOMS: atom_id res chain seq x y z
N MET A 1 -19.14 53.87 17.53
CA MET A 1 -19.02 52.69 16.64
C MET A 1 -19.39 51.36 17.32
N GLN A 2 -19.06 51.14 18.60
CA GLN A 2 -19.35 49.86 19.29
C GLN A 2 -20.84 49.52 19.44
N GLN A 3 -21.75 50.50 19.56
CA GLN A 3 -23.20 50.25 19.66
C GLN A 3 -23.80 49.65 18.38
N LYS A 4 -23.43 50.18 17.21
CA LYS A 4 -23.90 49.66 15.92
C LYS A 4 -23.51 48.20 15.67
N LEU A 5 -22.34 47.80 16.20
CA LEU A 5 -21.86 46.41 16.13
C LEU A 5 -22.70 45.48 17.00
N LYS A 6 -23.09 45.93 18.21
CA LYS A 6 -23.99 45.17 19.09
C LYS A 6 -25.38 45.02 18.48
N GLU A 7 -25.94 46.09 17.91
CA GLU A 7 -27.24 46.06 17.23
C GLU A 7 -27.22 45.11 16.03
N PHE A 8 -26.14 45.08 15.26
CA PHE A 8 -25.97 44.15 14.15
C PHE A 8 -25.87 42.69 14.61
N HIS A 9 -25.11 42.41 15.67
CA HIS A 9 -25.05 41.07 16.26
C HIS A 9 -26.42 40.63 16.80
N GLN A 10 -27.18 41.54 17.40
CA GLN A 10 -28.52 41.25 17.88
C GLN A 10 -29.46 40.92 16.71
N LEU A 11 -29.46 41.73 15.66
CA LEU A 11 -30.26 41.50 14.46
C LEU A 11 -29.96 40.15 13.81
N LEU A 12 -28.68 39.77 13.70
CA LEU A 12 -28.27 38.47 13.16
C LEU A 12 -28.76 37.31 14.02
N THR A 13 -28.72 37.47 15.34
CA THR A 13 -29.18 36.45 16.29
C THR A 13 -30.69 36.28 16.19
N ASP A 14 -31.43 37.39 16.18
CA ASP A 14 -32.89 37.39 16.09
C ASP A 14 -33.38 36.77 14.77
N THR A 15 -32.72 37.13 13.66
CA THR A 15 -33.01 36.57 12.33
C THR A 15 -32.75 35.05 12.30
N ARG A 16 -31.64 34.61 12.91
CA ARG A 16 -31.32 33.19 13.00
C ARG A 16 -32.34 32.41 13.83
N THR A 17 -32.81 32.98 14.95
CA THR A 17 -33.86 32.35 15.77
C THR A 17 -35.19 32.26 15.03
N ALA A 18 -35.59 33.32 14.32
CA ALA A 18 -36.82 33.33 13.54
C ALA A 18 -36.78 32.30 12.40
N TRP A 19 -35.64 32.18 11.71
CA TRP A 19 -35.48 31.19 10.66
C TRP A 19 -35.53 29.76 11.18
N ASN A 20 -34.87 29.49 12.33
CA ASN A 20 -34.94 28.18 12.99
C ASN A 20 -36.36 27.81 13.43
N ASP A 21 -37.14 28.75 13.99
CA ASP A 21 -38.53 28.47 14.40
C ASP A 21 -39.43 28.19 13.19
N ILE A 22 -39.31 28.97 12.11
CA ILE A 22 -40.04 28.71 10.86
C ILE A 22 -39.66 27.34 10.27
N HIS A 23 -38.37 27.00 10.27
CA HIS A 23 -37.90 25.72 9.78
C HIS A 23 -38.45 24.58 10.63
N GLN A 24 -38.39 24.69 11.96
CA GLN A 24 -38.86 23.66 12.88
C GLN A 24 -40.36 23.38 12.71
N ARG A 25 -41.18 24.42 12.52
CA ARG A 25 -42.62 24.27 12.28
C ARG A 25 -42.96 23.62 10.95
N ARG A 26 -42.16 23.86 9.90
CA ARG A 26 -42.45 23.36 8.55
C ARG A 26 -41.84 22.01 8.25
N PHE A 27 -40.66 21.72 8.81
CA PHE A 27 -39.83 20.59 8.43
C PHE A 27 -39.46 19.67 9.61
N GLY A 28 -39.94 19.99 10.82
CA GLY A 28 -39.59 19.26 12.04
C GLY A 28 -38.28 19.74 12.67
N PRO A 29 -37.91 19.19 13.85
CA PRO A 29 -36.65 19.51 14.50
C PRO A 29 -35.50 19.25 13.53
N ILE A 30 -34.60 20.23 13.39
CA ILE A 30 -33.29 19.95 12.83
C ILE A 30 -32.61 19.10 13.90
N ASP A 31 -32.53 17.78 13.68
CA ASP A 31 -31.61 16.94 14.43
C ASP A 31 -30.23 17.55 14.20
N VAL A 32 -29.78 18.35 15.16
CA VAL A 32 -28.40 18.80 15.24
C VAL A 32 -27.62 17.52 15.47
N ALA A 33 -27.21 16.92 14.36
CA ALA A 33 -26.62 15.61 14.31
C ALA A 33 -25.58 15.51 15.42
N THR A 34 -25.88 14.63 16.39
CA THR A 34 -24.93 14.17 17.40
C THR A 34 -23.58 14.03 16.72
N ALA A 35 -22.57 14.73 17.25
CA ALA A 35 -21.22 14.71 16.70
C ALA A 35 -20.86 13.25 16.37
N PRO A 36 -20.57 12.93 15.10
CA PRO A 36 -20.42 11.55 14.69
C PRO A 36 -19.31 10.91 15.51
N ALA A 37 -19.57 9.69 16.00
CA ALA A 37 -18.60 8.91 16.74
C ALA A 37 -17.25 8.90 16.00
N PRO A 38 -16.10 8.94 16.70
CA PRO A 38 -14.79 8.87 16.09
C PRO A 38 -14.73 7.63 15.19
N ILE A 39 -14.46 7.85 13.89
CA ILE A 39 -14.27 6.73 12.96
C ILE A 39 -12.96 6.06 13.38
N GLU A 40 -13.04 4.85 13.91
CA GLU A 40 -11.85 4.04 14.17
C GLU A 40 -11.07 3.89 12.86
N SER A 41 -9.80 4.27 12.89
CA SER A 41 -8.93 4.15 11.73
C SER A 41 -8.80 2.68 11.34
N PRO A 42 -8.96 2.33 10.05
CA PRO A 42 -8.89 0.94 9.61
C PRO A 42 -7.48 0.37 9.85
N LEU A 43 -7.43 -0.92 10.21
CA LEU A 43 -6.15 -1.63 10.36
C LEU A 43 -5.35 -1.59 9.06
N PRO A 44 -4.00 -1.46 9.13
CA PRO A 44 -3.13 -1.43 7.96
C PRO A 44 -3.32 -2.63 7.03
N LEU A 45 -3.04 -2.44 5.74
CA LEU A 45 -3.04 -3.53 4.76
C LEU A 45 -1.90 -4.51 5.07
N GLN A 46 -2.23 -5.79 5.19
CA GLN A 46 -1.24 -6.87 5.27
C GLN A 46 -1.34 -7.70 4.00
N LEU A 47 -0.36 -7.54 3.11
CA LEU A 47 -0.27 -8.33 1.90
C LEU A 47 0.37 -9.69 2.19
N ILE A 48 -0.21 -10.75 1.65
CA ILE A 48 0.33 -12.10 1.74
C ILE A 48 1.10 -12.39 0.45
N ILE A 49 2.34 -12.86 0.58
CA ILE A 49 3.11 -13.36 -0.56
C ILE A 49 2.81 -14.86 -0.68
N PRO A 50 2.22 -15.34 -1.79
CA PRO A 50 1.99 -16.76 -2.00
C PRO A 50 3.29 -17.56 -1.99
N SER A 51 3.28 -18.73 -1.36
CA SER A 51 4.43 -19.63 -1.33
C SER A 51 4.90 -20.04 -2.73
N LEU A 52 3.95 -20.16 -3.67
CA LEU A 52 4.24 -20.45 -5.08
C LEU A 52 5.25 -19.46 -5.69
N PHE A 53 5.11 -18.17 -5.39
CA PHE A 53 6.03 -17.15 -5.88
C PHE A 53 7.45 -17.38 -5.36
N GLN A 54 7.60 -17.75 -4.08
CA GLN A 54 8.90 -18.05 -3.49
C GLN A 54 9.57 -19.26 -4.15
N THR A 55 8.80 -20.32 -4.41
CA THR A 55 9.29 -21.51 -5.12
C THR A 55 9.77 -21.16 -6.52
N GLN A 56 8.99 -20.41 -7.29
CA GLN A 56 9.36 -19.98 -8.65
C GLN A 56 10.63 -19.13 -8.66
N VAL A 57 10.80 -18.22 -7.69
CA VAL A 57 12.02 -17.42 -7.58
C VAL A 57 13.25 -18.28 -7.29
N GLN A 58 13.11 -19.37 -6.51
CA GLN A 58 14.21 -20.27 -6.19
C GLN A 58 14.72 -21.05 -7.42
N GLU A 59 13.84 -21.37 -8.38
CA GLU A 59 14.19 -22.07 -9.62
C GLU A 59 15.20 -21.30 -10.48
N TYR A 60 15.25 -19.97 -10.38
CA TYR A 60 16.17 -19.14 -11.15
C TYR A 60 17.59 -19.04 -10.57
N HIS A 61 17.89 -19.75 -9.47
CA HIS A 61 19.23 -19.82 -8.84
C HIS A 61 19.93 -18.45 -8.69
N LEU A 62 19.18 -17.44 -8.26
CA LEU A 62 19.65 -16.07 -8.18
C LEU A 62 20.85 -15.92 -7.24
N SER A 63 21.85 -15.13 -7.68
CA SER A 63 22.94 -14.70 -6.82
C SER A 63 22.41 -14.00 -5.56
N GLN A 64 23.20 -13.98 -4.48
CA GLN A 64 22.80 -13.29 -3.24
C GLN A 64 22.42 -11.82 -3.51
N ARG A 65 23.24 -11.11 -4.28
CA ARG A 65 22.99 -9.71 -4.64
C ARG A 65 21.67 -9.53 -5.41
N SER A 66 21.36 -10.46 -6.32
CA SER A 66 20.10 -10.45 -7.08
C SER A 66 18.90 -10.72 -6.18
N ARG A 67 19.02 -11.63 -5.20
CA ARG A 67 17.98 -11.89 -4.20
C ARG A 67 17.71 -10.68 -3.32
N GLU A 68 18.75 -9.99 -2.86
CA GLU A 68 18.60 -8.76 -2.08
C GLU A 68 17.92 -7.65 -2.90
N ALA A 69 18.29 -7.48 -4.17
CA ALA A 69 17.64 -6.51 -5.05
C ALA A 69 16.16 -6.85 -5.29
N LEU A 70 15.84 -8.12 -5.47
CA LEU A 70 14.47 -8.61 -5.59
C LEU A 70 13.67 -8.31 -4.31
N GLN A 71 14.22 -8.62 -3.13
CA GLN A 71 13.59 -8.36 -1.85
C GLN A 71 13.27 -6.86 -1.68
N ARG A 72 14.23 -5.97 -1.94
CA ARG A 72 13.99 -4.52 -1.88
C ARG A 72 12.89 -4.06 -2.84
N THR A 73 12.84 -4.65 -4.03
CA THR A 73 11.80 -4.32 -5.02
C THR A 73 10.43 -4.81 -4.56
N LEU A 74 10.37 -5.99 -3.92
CA LEU A 74 9.15 -6.54 -3.35
C LEU A 74 8.67 -5.70 -2.17
N ASP A 75 9.57 -5.31 -1.26
CA ASP A 75 9.25 -4.45 -0.12
C ASP A 75 8.71 -3.08 -0.57
N ALA A 76 9.34 -2.48 -1.59
CA ALA A 76 8.85 -1.23 -2.19
C ALA A 76 7.46 -1.41 -2.81
N LEU A 77 7.25 -2.48 -3.58
CA LEU A 77 5.94 -2.79 -4.16
C LEU A 77 4.87 -2.97 -3.07
N MET A 78 5.17 -3.67 -1.98
CA MET A 78 4.24 -3.84 -0.86
C MET A 78 3.93 -2.49 -0.19
N SER A 79 4.95 -1.65 0.01
CA SER A 79 4.80 -0.31 0.56
C SER A 79 3.86 0.56 -0.29
N ASP A 80 3.96 0.49 -1.62
CA ASP A 80 3.08 1.24 -2.53
C ASP A 80 1.60 0.84 -2.36
N TYR A 81 1.32 -0.45 -2.18
CA TYR A 81 -0.04 -0.93 -1.96
C TYR A 81 -0.58 -0.54 -0.58
N VAL A 82 0.26 -0.56 0.45
CA VAL A 82 -0.12 -0.09 1.79
C VAL A 82 -0.49 1.39 1.74
N HIS A 83 0.35 2.22 1.13
CA HIS A 83 0.06 3.64 0.94
C HIS A 83 -1.24 3.87 0.15
N GLN A 84 -1.42 3.16 -0.97
CA GLN A 84 -2.63 3.26 -1.76
C GLN A 84 -3.89 2.87 -0.97
N PHE A 85 -3.80 1.84 -0.12
CA PHE A 85 -4.89 1.43 0.75
C PHE A 85 -5.22 2.49 1.79
N GLU A 86 -4.21 3.04 2.47
CA GLU A 86 -4.39 4.09 3.48
C GLU A 86 -5.04 5.35 2.88
N ASP A 87 -4.52 5.81 1.73
CA ASP A 87 -5.07 6.96 1.01
C ASP A 87 -6.52 6.72 0.59
N SER A 88 -6.82 5.51 0.07
CA SER A 88 -8.17 5.14 -0.33
C SER A 88 -9.12 5.08 0.86
N CYS A 89 -8.68 4.50 1.98
CA CYS A 89 -9.45 4.44 3.22
C CYS A 89 -9.74 5.84 3.77
N TYR A 90 -8.75 6.73 3.78
CA TYR A 90 -8.90 8.11 4.21
C TYR A 90 -9.93 8.84 3.34
N ASN A 91 -9.83 8.71 2.02
CA ASN A 91 -10.77 9.32 1.07
C ASN A 91 -12.21 8.77 1.25
N LEU A 92 -12.36 7.46 1.46
CA LEU A 92 -13.66 6.84 1.72
C LEU A 92 -14.28 7.31 3.04
N ALA A 93 -13.48 7.51 4.09
CA ALA A 93 -13.96 7.99 5.39
C ALA A 93 -14.49 9.43 5.35
N GLN A 94 -14.02 10.25 4.40
CA GLN A 94 -14.52 11.61 4.18
C GLN A 94 -15.93 11.64 3.55
N ILE A 95 -16.35 10.55 2.90
CA ILE A 95 -17.68 10.47 2.27
C ILE A 95 -18.71 10.07 3.33
N SER A 96 -19.43 11.06 3.86
CA SER A 96 -20.41 10.89 4.95
C SER A 96 -21.47 9.81 4.67
N GLN A 97 -21.92 9.70 3.42
CA GLN A 97 -22.92 8.73 2.97
C GLN A 97 -22.42 7.28 3.02
N LEU A 98 -21.10 7.05 2.98
CA LEU A 98 -20.50 5.72 2.99
C LEU A 98 -20.11 5.24 4.38
N ARG A 99 -20.26 6.05 5.43
CA ARG A 99 -19.81 5.70 6.79
C ARG A 99 -20.38 4.38 7.31
N SER A 100 -21.67 4.13 7.09
CA SER A 100 -22.32 2.88 7.51
C SER A 100 -21.86 1.66 6.70
N GLN A 101 -21.33 1.87 5.50
CA GLN A 101 -20.82 0.82 4.61
C GLN A 101 -19.29 0.71 4.63
N LEU A 102 -18.61 1.61 5.34
CA LEU A 102 -17.16 1.74 5.33
C LEU A 102 -16.45 0.41 5.66
N PRO A 103 -16.85 -0.36 6.69
CA PRO A 103 -16.21 -1.66 6.97
C PRO A 103 -16.30 -2.64 5.79
N THR A 104 -17.47 -2.70 5.13
CA THR A 104 -17.71 -3.57 3.97
C THR A 104 -16.88 -3.14 2.77
N VAL A 105 -16.83 -1.83 2.48
CA VAL A 105 -16.05 -1.29 1.36
C VAL A 105 -14.56 -1.48 1.60
N VAL A 106 -14.07 -1.22 2.81
CA VAL A 106 -12.67 -1.43 3.19
C VAL A 106 -12.28 -2.91 3.08
N GLY A 107 -13.16 -3.83 3.52
CA GLY A 107 -12.94 -5.27 3.35
C GLY A 107 -12.83 -5.68 1.88
N LYS A 108 -13.70 -5.15 1.01
CA LYS A 108 -13.63 -5.39 -0.44
C LYS A 108 -12.37 -4.80 -1.06
N LEU A 109 -11.98 -3.59 -0.68
CA LEU A 109 -10.76 -2.94 -1.14
C LEU A 109 -9.53 -3.78 -0.77
N ARG A 110 -9.45 -4.23 0.48
CA ARG A 110 -8.36 -5.10 0.96
C ARG A 110 -8.24 -6.36 0.11
N LYS A 111 -9.36 -7.06 -0.12
CA LYS A 111 -9.38 -8.26 -0.96
C LYS A 111 -8.96 -7.95 -2.40
N SER A 112 -9.50 -6.89 -2.99
CA SER A 112 -9.18 -6.50 -4.37
C SER A 112 -7.71 -6.14 -4.55
N LEU A 113 -7.09 -5.50 -3.56
CA LEU A 113 -5.66 -5.17 -3.60
C LEU A 113 -4.80 -6.43 -3.46
N GLN A 114 -5.17 -7.37 -2.60
CA GLN A 114 -4.51 -8.69 -2.51
C GLN A 114 -4.61 -9.43 -3.85
N ASP A 115 -5.82 -9.53 -4.42
CA ASP A 115 -6.05 -10.20 -5.71
C ASP A 115 -5.23 -9.52 -6.82
N HIS A 116 -5.15 -8.19 -6.84
CA HIS A 116 -4.35 -7.46 -7.83
C HIS A 116 -2.85 -7.67 -7.62
N PHE A 117 -2.37 -7.68 -6.37
CA PHE A 117 -0.98 -7.96 -6.03
C PHE A 117 -0.56 -9.36 -6.53
N GLU A 118 -1.39 -10.38 -6.30
CA GLU A 118 -1.12 -11.75 -6.73
C GLU A 118 -1.17 -11.94 -8.25
N ASN A 119 -2.16 -11.34 -8.92
CA ASN A 119 -2.40 -11.58 -10.34
C ASN A 119 -1.64 -10.63 -11.28
N ASN A 120 -1.21 -9.47 -10.80
CA ASN A 120 -0.55 -8.45 -11.63
C ASN A 120 0.81 -8.03 -11.07
N GLY A 121 0.90 -7.80 -9.76
CA GLY A 121 2.14 -7.34 -9.11
C GLY A 121 3.24 -8.39 -9.17
N LEU A 122 3.03 -9.54 -8.54
CA LEU A 122 4.00 -10.62 -8.45
C LEU A 122 4.39 -11.22 -9.81
N PRO A 123 3.46 -11.49 -10.76
CA PRO A 123 3.83 -12.07 -12.05
C PRO A 123 4.72 -11.12 -12.87
N LYS A 124 4.48 -9.81 -12.80
CA LYS A 124 5.32 -8.81 -13.46
C LYS A 124 6.74 -8.79 -12.88
N LEU A 125 6.87 -8.96 -11.56
CA LEU A 125 8.15 -9.07 -10.88
C LEU A 125 8.87 -10.36 -11.30
N LEU A 126 8.16 -11.49 -11.29
CA LEU A 126 8.70 -12.80 -11.68
C LEU A 126 9.22 -12.79 -13.12
N LYS A 127 8.47 -12.18 -14.05
CA LYS A 127 8.90 -12.05 -15.44
C LYS A 127 10.24 -11.31 -15.57
N LYS A 128 10.45 -10.23 -14.82
CA LYS A 128 11.73 -9.51 -14.80
C LYS A 128 12.87 -10.37 -14.22
N VAL A 129 12.56 -11.19 -13.22
CA VAL A 129 13.52 -12.14 -12.64
C VAL A 129 13.94 -13.17 -13.70
N GLN A 130 12.97 -13.73 -14.43
CA GLN A 130 13.22 -14.64 -15.54
C GLN A 130 14.10 -14.00 -16.62
N GLU A 131 13.74 -12.80 -17.09
CA GLU A 131 14.51 -12.05 -18.10
C GLU A 131 15.96 -11.81 -17.64
N TYR A 132 16.17 -11.53 -16.35
CA TYR A 132 17.50 -11.37 -15.79
C TYR A 132 18.28 -12.69 -15.76
N ALA A 133 17.64 -13.78 -15.35
CA ALA A 133 18.26 -15.10 -15.26
C ALA A 133 18.67 -15.63 -16.64
N GLU A 134 17.82 -15.41 -17.67
CA GLU A 134 18.13 -15.76 -19.06
C GLU A 134 19.30 -14.95 -19.61
N LYS A 135 19.38 -13.66 -19.26
CA LYS A 135 20.46 -12.76 -19.72
C LYS A 135 21.79 -13.02 -19.03
N TYR A 136 21.77 -13.46 -17.77
CA TYR A 136 22.95 -13.69 -16.95
C TYR A 136 22.96 -15.11 -16.39
N PRO A 137 23.16 -16.14 -17.23
CA PRO A 137 23.19 -17.52 -16.77
C PRO A 137 24.35 -17.75 -15.80
N PRO A 138 24.21 -18.70 -14.86
CA PRO A 138 25.28 -19.06 -13.95
C PRO A 138 26.52 -19.46 -14.76
N ARG A 139 27.65 -18.81 -14.47
CA ARG A 139 28.90 -19.03 -15.21
C ARG A 139 29.29 -20.51 -15.10
N PRO A 140 29.57 -21.21 -16.20
CA PRO A 140 30.08 -22.57 -16.13
C PRO A 140 31.35 -22.55 -15.29
N SER A 141 31.42 -23.43 -14.28
CA SER A 141 32.61 -23.65 -13.48
C SER A 141 33.77 -23.89 -14.42
N THR A 142 34.66 -22.91 -14.53
CA THR A 142 35.89 -23.07 -15.29
C THR A 142 36.68 -24.14 -14.56
N PRO A 143 37.05 -25.26 -15.21
CA PRO A 143 37.76 -26.32 -14.55
C PRO A 143 39.05 -25.75 -13.93
N PRO A 144 39.45 -26.23 -12.74
CA PRO A 144 40.66 -25.74 -12.09
C PRO A 144 41.84 -25.86 -13.04
N PRO A 145 42.74 -24.85 -13.09
CA PRO A 145 43.89 -24.89 -13.98
C PRO A 145 44.72 -26.15 -13.69
N ALA A 146 45.23 -26.79 -14.74
CA ALA A 146 46.00 -28.01 -14.63
C ALA A 146 47.14 -27.86 -13.60
N PRO A 147 47.40 -28.87 -12.76
CA PRO A 147 48.48 -28.82 -11.79
C PRO A 147 49.79 -28.48 -12.50
N ARG A 148 50.50 -27.47 -11.98
CA ARG A 148 51.81 -27.08 -12.50
C ARG A 148 52.74 -28.28 -12.36
N GLN A 149 53.22 -28.83 -13.49
CA GLN A 149 54.26 -29.85 -13.46
C GLN A 149 55.46 -29.27 -12.71
N SER A 150 55.72 -29.82 -11.53
CA SER A 150 56.93 -29.55 -10.76
C SER A 150 58.11 -29.92 -11.63
N SER A 151 58.90 -28.93 -12.02
CA SER A 151 60.17 -29.10 -12.72
C SER A 151 61.07 -29.91 -11.78
N ILE A 152 61.20 -31.21 -12.04
CA ILE A 152 62.17 -32.05 -11.34
C ILE A 152 63.55 -31.54 -11.75
N PRO A 153 64.44 -31.14 -10.82
CA PRO A 153 65.79 -30.75 -11.19
C PRO A 153 66.52 -32.00 -11.69
N ALA A 154 67.02 -31.94 -12.92
CA ALA A 154 68.02 -32.88 -13.40
C ALA A 154 69.32 -32.59 -12.66
N TYR A 155 69.52 -33.25 -11.51
CA TYR A 155 70.87 -33.41 -10.99
C TYR A 155 71.52 -34.55 -11.78
N GLU A 156 72.42 -34.14 -12.66
CA GLU A 156 73.38 -34.97 -13.37
C GLU A 156 74.40 -35.58 -12.39
N ALA A 157 74.79 -36.82 -12.73
CA ALA A 157 76.06 -37.53 -12.46
C ALA A 157 76.66 -37.53 -11.05
#